data_AF-R7L5R8-F1
#
_entry.id   AF-R7L5R8-F1
#
_cell.length_a   1.000
_cell.length_b   1.000
_cell.length_c   1.000
_cell.angle_alpha   90.00
_cell.angle_beta   90.00
_cell.angle_gamma   90.00
#
_symmetry.space_group_name_H-M   'P 1'
#
loop_
_entity.id
_entity.type
_entity.pdbx_description
1 polymer ?
#
loop_
_entity_poly.entity_id
_entity_poly.type
_entity_poly.pdbx_seq_one_letter_code
_entity_poly.pdbx_strand_id
1 'polypeptide(L)'
;MKTAKYLFIFSSIASSALFGESIVSTSGNWSSPSTWQDSAVPSTSSSSQLDFLRFSSSGLNLNVDSTQYVNAVDVGANDDTTINIASGETLYLTGSYNSSVISADSQTQNITFSGDGTLQFNFQQQREIVRGNVVFDVNTHATQSLFFSDKGTVTFKKDFTSTNQISVGGTWNFVIDEGVNFSLSRGFNLWGGTGTFTLKEGATVENKEGGAQFNNGNISGNIICKGAENYDANRYAFKSINAVYNATATITQTEGGALRSILGGNITSSAAAGKLSFESKLSINTDATITLNSSNAFTTEGASTQGESNFYLMNQKIEGGYPNRYETLTASKVNFILNADNDFGTFFFYGASELIMTTNGKSVNIGKFDVVPDSSGSVSAIFTDLVDFTVKINTIDNIKLFEDGDSIRAENVFFGSEDSKDYAYILQDTQNGGWWINATAAVPEPSDCAAVFGVFALALAAALKRKNK
;
A
#
# COMPACT_ATOMS: atom_id res chain seq x y z
N MET A 1 -5.61 -24.78 25.20
CA MET A 1 -4.38 -24.01 24.89
C MET A 1 -4.35 -22.78 25.77
N LYS A 2 -3.30 -22.63 26.58
CA LYS A 2 -3.16 -21.51 27.52
C LYS A 2 -2.72 -20.27 26.74
N THR A 3 -3.59 -19.28 26.66
CA THR A 3 -3.34 -17.95 26.13
C THR A 3 -2.29 -17.27 27.01
N ALA A 4 -1.08 -17.08 26.49
CA ALA A 4 -0.10 -16.18 27.09
C ALA A 4 -0.61 -14.74 26.91
N LYS A 5 -1.34 -14.24 27.91
CA LYS A 5 -1.59 -12.81 28.06
C LYS A 5 -0.24 -12.15 28.32
N TYR A 6 0.28 -11.42 27.34
CA TYR A 6 1.34 -10.45 27.58
C TYR A 6 0.82 -9.48 28.65
N LEU A 7 1.46 -9.52 29.81
CA LEU A 7 1.23 -8.59 30.90
C LEU A 7 1.79 -7.24 30.45
N PHE A 8 0.96 -6.45 29.75
CA PHE A 8 1.21 -5.04 29.52
C PHE A 8 1.16 -4.34 30.88
N ILE A 9 2.32 -3.98 31.41
CA ILE A 9 2.39 -3.09 32.56
C ILE A 9 2.04 -1.70 32.03
N PHE A 10 0.73 -1.39 32.01
CA PHE A 10 0.26 -0.02 32.03
C PHE A 10 0.59 0.55 33.41
N SER A 11 1.80 1.06 33.59
CA SER A 11 2.03 2.02 34.66
C SER A 11 1.58 3.37 34.14
N SER A 12 0.40 3.82 34.55
CA SER A 12 0.15 5.25 34.73
C SER A 12 1.29 5.78 35.59
N ILE A 13 2.23 6.51 35.01
CA ILE A 13 3.31 7.13 35.76
C ILE A 13 2.67 8.26 36.55
N ALA A 14 2.24 7.94 37.77
CA ALA A 14 2.01 8.93 38.80
C ALA A 14 3.34 9.67 39.00
N SER A 15 3.31 10.98 38.77
CA SER A 15 4.42 11.91 38.91
C SER A 15 5.05 11.82 40.31
N SER A 16 6.11 11.03 40.45
CA SER A 16 7.16 11.28 41.42
C SER A 16 8.33 11.91 40.67
N ALA A 17 8.95 12.94 41.24
CA ALA A 17 10.15 13.55 40.68
C ALA A 17 11.25 12.47 40.62
N LEU A 18 11.41 11.87 39.45
CA LEU A 18 12.54 11.00 39.14
C LEU A 18 13.75 11.90 38.92
N PHE A 19 14.89 11.52 39.46
CA PHE A 19 16.16 12.17 39.13
C PHE A 19 16.36 12.13 37.60
N GLY A 20 16.72 13.26 36.98
CA GLY A 20 17.03 13.33 35.54
C GLY A 20 15.97 13.99 34.63
N GLU A 21 14.89 14.55 35.18
CA GLU A 21 13.89 15.28 34.40
C GLU A 21 14.25 16.77 34.24
N SER A 22 13.86 17.39 33.13
CA SER A 22 13.87 18.85 32.97
C SER A 22 12.59 19.32 32.32
N ILE A 23 11.97 20.33 32.94
CA ILE A 23 10.63 20.81 32.60
C ILE A 23 10.75 22.20 31.99
N VAL A 24 10.29 22.33 30.76
CA VAL A 24 10.10 23.62 30.09
C VAL A 24 8.89 24.30 30.72
N SER A 25 9.11 25.45 31.37
CA SER A 25 8.07 26.22 32.04
C SER A 25 7.66 27.48 31.28
N THR A 26 8.48 27.92 30.33
CA THR A 26 8.22 29.10 29.51
C THR A 26 8.88 28.92 28.16
N SER A 27 8.19 29.32 27.09
CA SER A 27 8.74 29.25 25.74
C SER A 27 10.03 30.05 25.63
N GLY A 28 11.04 29.50 24.96
CA GLY A 28 12.34 30.16 24.80
C GLY A 28 13.45 29.20 24.38
N ASN A 29 14.68 29.69 24.45
CA ASN A 29 15.86 28.94 24.06
C ASN A 29 16.28 27.95 25.13
N TRP A 30 16.81 26.79 24.71
CA TRP A 30 17.42 25.81 25.60
C TRP A 30 18.48 26.44 26.49
N SER A 31 19.33 27.30 25.93
CA SER A 31 20.38 28.01 26.67
C SER A 31 19.89 29.03 27.71
N SER A 32 18.60 29.37 27.74
CA SER A 32 18.06 30.40 28.63
C SER A 32 17.61 29.81 29.98
N PRO A 33 18.14 30.30 31.12
CA PRO A 33 17.65 29.91 32.45
C PRO A 33 16.13 30.11 32.61
N SER A 34 15.55 31.15 32.01
CA SER A 34 14.11 31.46 32.14
C SER A 34 13.19 30.44 31.48
N THR A 35 13.71 29.56 30.62
CA THR A 35 12.93 28.52 29.93
C THR A 35 12.61 27.35 30.85
N TRP A 36 13.42 27.13 31.88
CA TRP A 36 13.38 25.95 32.73
C TRP A 36 12.72 26.23 34.08
N GLN A 37 11.90 25.29 34.56
CA GLN A 37 11.15 25.44 35.82
C GLN A 37 12.04 25.78 37.02
N ASP A 38 13.21 25.16 37.11
CA ASP A 38 14.15 25.35 38.22
C ASP A 38 15.22 26.41 37.93
N SER A 39 15.08 27.14 36.81
CA SER A 39 16.09 28.08 36.29
C SER A 39 17.47 27.47 36.01
N ALA A 40 17.61 26.15 36.08
CA ALA A 40 18.83 25.43 35.75
C ALA A 40 18.78 24.96 34.30
N VAL A 41 19.72 25.43 33.48
CA VAL A 41 19.86 24.98 32.09
C VAL A 41 20.45 23.56 32.07
N PRO A 42 19.76 22.57 31.46
CA PRO A 42 20.28 21.22 31.36
C PRO A 42 21.54 21.20 30.49
N SER A 43 22.64 20.71 31.07
CA SER A 43 23.87 20.41 30.35
C SER A 43 23.83 18.97 29.88
N THR A 44 23.79 18.75 28.56
CA THR A 44 23.70 17.41 27.99
C THR A 44 24.90 17.10 27.08
N SER A 45 25.23 15.82 26.97
CA SER A 45 26.26 15.31 26.07
C SER A 45 25.98 13.86 25.70
N SER A 46 26.75 13.31 24.75
CA SER A 46 26.69 11.90 24.38
C SER A 46 27.05 10.92 25.52
N SER A 47 27.63 11.40 26.62
CA SER A 47 27.91 10.61 27.83
C SER A 47 27.06 11.00 29.04
N SER A 48 26.20 12.01 28.91
CA SER A 48 25.35 12.52 30.00
C SER A 48 24.09 13.12 29.39
N GLN A 49 23.12 12.26 29.10
CA GLN A 49 21.85 12.65 28.49
C GLN A 49 20.86 13.14 29.55
N LEU A 50 19.93 14.01 29.13
CA LEU A 50 18.74 14.32 29.91
C LEU A 50 17.79 13.11 29.87
N ASP A 51 17.30 12.62 31.01
CA ASP A 51 16.44 11.43 30.99
C ASP A 51 15.08 11.72 30.38
N PHE A 52 14.44 12.81 30.81
CA PHE A 52 13.14 13.22 30.27
C PHE A 52 13.08 14.72 30.02
N LEU A 53 12.67 15.08 28.80
CA LEU A 53 12.23 16.42 28.45
C LEU A 53 10.71 16.49 28.59
N ARG A 54 10.23 17.39 29.47
CA ARG A 54 8.81 17.60 29.77
C ARG A 54 8.41 19.06 29.64
N PHE A 55 7.11 19.29 29.68
CA PHE A 55 6.49 20.62 29.56
C PHE A 55 5.53 20.84 30.73
N SER A 56 5.52 22.04 31.30
CA SER A 56 4.62 22.35 32.43
C SER A 56 3.18 22.64 32.01
N SER A 57 2.98 23.01 30.74
CA SER A 57 1.68 23.37 30.18
C SER A 57 1.65 23.21 28.66
N SER A 58 0.45 23.13 28.09
CA SER A 58 0.23 23.16 26.64
C SER A 58 0.73 24.45 25.97
N GLY A 59 0.98 24.39 24.66
CA GLY A 59 1.30 25.56 23.82
C GLY A 59 2.72 26.11 23.98
N LEU A 60 3.60 25.39 24.67
CA LEU A 60 4.99 25.80 24.88
C LEU A 60 5.87 25.47 23.68
N ASN A 61 6.85 26.35 23.41
CA ASN A 61 7.85 26.20 22.36
C ASN A 61 9.26 26.25 22.95
N LEU A 62 10.01 25.16 22.77
CA LEU A 62 11.42 25.08 23.12
C LEU A 62 12.28 25.22 21.85
N ASN A 63 13.15 26.22 21.82
CA ASN A 63 14.13 26.38 20.76
C ASN A 63 15.48 25.75 21.16
N VAL A 64 15.86 24.66 20.49
CA VAL A 64 17.13 23.96 20.64
C VAL A 64 18.19 24.72 19.82
N ASP A 65 18.88 25.64 20.49
CA ASP A 65 19.87 26.57 19.93
C ASP A 65 21.33 26.07 20.03
N SER A 66 21.49 24.83 20.44
CA SER A 66 22.76 24.09 20.49
C SER A 66 22.46 22.59 20.43
N THR A 67 23.46 21.77 20.11
CA THR A 67 23.28 20.32 20.03
C THR A 67 23.00 19.72 21.41
N GLN A 68 21.92 18.95 21.53
CA GLN A 68 21.44 18.38 22.81
C GLN A 68 21.15 16.89 22.73
N TYR A 69 21.18 16.23 23.89
CA TYR A 69 20.98 14.79 24.05
C TYR A 69 19.93 14.49 25.10
N VAL A 70 18.83 13.85 24.68
CA VAL A 70 17.68 13.53 25.51
C VAL A 70 17.33 12.05 25.33
N ASN A 71 17.06 11.33 26.41
CA ASN A 71 16.64 9.94 26.34
C ASN A 71 15.19 9.82 25.85
N ALA A 72 14.27 10.63 26.37
CA ALA A 72 12.86 10.64 25.95
C ALA A 72 12.19 12.02 26.04
N VAL A 73 11.24 12.26 25.14
CA VAL A 73 10.30 13.39 25.22
C VAL A 73 8.95 12.86 25.69
N ASP A 74 8.44 13.45 26.76
CA ASP A 74 7.17 13.06 27.38
C ASP A 74 6.32 14.31 27.63
N VAL A 75 5.29 14.51 26.83
CA VAL A 75 4.41 15.68 26.96
C VAL A 75 3.28 15.44 27.97
N GLY A 76 3.09 14.20 28.45
CA GLY A 76 1.98 13.84 29.33
C GLY A 76 0.64 14.28 28.76
N ALA A 77 -0.14 15.03 29.57
CA ALA A 77 -1.44 15.56 29.19
C ALA A 77 -1.36 16.88 28.38
N ASN A 78 -0.17 17.47 28.23
CA ASN A 78 0.01 18.74 27.54
C ASN A 78 -0.15 18.59 26.03
N ASP A 79 -0.74 19.61 25.42
CA ASP A 79 -1.06 19.66 24.00
C ASP A 79 -0.27 20.78 23.31
N ASP A 80 -0.23 20.77 21.98
CA ASP A 80 0.40 21.80 21.15
C ASP A 80 1.84 22.15 21.56
N THR A 81 2.62 21.13 21.88
CA THR A 81 4.01 21.29 22.29
C THR A 81 4.92 21.32 21.07
N THR A 82 5.81 22.32 21.00
CA THR A 82 6.77 22.45 19.89
C THR A 82 8.21 22.42 20.38
N ILE A 83 9.04 21.64 19.71
CA ILE A 83 10.50 21.62 19.86
C ILE A 83 11.09 22.06 18.52
N ASN A 84 11.56 23.30 18.47
CA ASN A 84 12.17 23.89 17.29
C ASN A 84 13.69 23.70 17.31
N ILE A 85 14.27 23.06 16.30
CA ILE A 85 15.71 22.78 16.21
C ILE A 85 16.36 23.79 15.27
N ALA A 86 17.27 24.60 15.80
CA ALA A 86 17.94 25.65 15.05
C ALA A 86 18.82 25.07 13.93
N SER A 87 19.02 25.87 12.88
CA SER A 87 19.88 25.51 11.75
C SER A 87 21.29 25.15 12.22
N GLY A 88 21.82 24.02 11.76
CA GLY A 88 23.14 23.51 12.15
C GLY A 88 23.16 22.73 13.46
N GLU A 89 22.06 22.73 14.23
CA GLU A 89 21.96 22.02 15.50
C GLU A 89 21.24 20.68 15.36
N THR A 90 21.51 19.79 16.32
CA THR A 90 20.90 18.46 16.38
C THR A 90 20.30 18.18 17.75
N LEU A 91 19.06 17.71 17.78
CA LEU A 91 18.49 17.07 18.97
C LEU A 91 18.63 15.55 18.82
N TYR A 92 19.41 14.94 19.71
CA TYR A 92 19.55 13.50 19.78
C TYR A 92 18.51 12.89 20.73
N LEU A 93 17.69 11.97 20.22
CA LEU A 93 16.88 11.07 21.02
C LEU A 93 17.61 9.74 21.19
N THR A 94 18.18 9.52 22.36
CA THR A 94 19.11 8.42 22.63
C THR A 94 18.47 7.17 23.19
N GLY A 95 17.26 7.30 23.78
CA GLY A 95 16.49 6.20 24.36
C GLY A 95 17.14 5.54 25.58
N SER A 96 16.42 5.45 26.70
CA SER A 96 16.85 4.58 27.81
C SER A 96 16.60 3.10 27.47
N TYR A 97 17.13 2.16 28.27
CA TYR A 97 17.02 0.72 27.99
C TYR A 97 15.56 0.19 27.96
N ASN A 98 14.57 0.89 28.53
CA ASN A 98 13.20 0.40 28.72
C ASN A 98 12.07 1.41 28.41
N SER A 99 12.33 2.55 27.76
CA SER A 99 11.33 3.61 27.56
C SER A 99 10.98 3.86 26.10
N SER A 100 9.76 4.35 25.87
CA SER A 100 9.39 5.12 24.67
C SER A 100 10.32 6.32 24.51
N VAL A 101 10.60 6.71 23.27
CA VAL A 101 11.42 7.91 22.98
C VAL A 101 10.56 9.17 22.81
N ILE A 102 9.29 8.99 22.45
CA ILE A 102 8.28 10.05 22.36
C ILE A 102 6.98 9.46 22.91
N SER A 103 6.35 10.15 23.86
CA SER A 103 5.07 9.74 24.44
C SER A 103 4.13 10.89 24.81
N ALA A 104 2.83 10.58 24.79
CA ALA A 104 1.75 11.42 25.31
C ALA A 104 0.68 10.57 26.02
N ASP A 105 -0.12 11.20 26.88
CA ASP A 105 -1.18 10.51 27.62
C ASP A 105 -2.36 10.08 26.72
N SER A 106 -2.62 10.80 25.63
CA SER A 106 -3.69 10.50 24.67
C SER A 106 -3.25 10.71 23.22
N GLN A 107 -4.01 10.16 22.27
CA GLN A 107 -3.76 10.26 20.83
C GLN A 107 -4.07 11.64 20.24
N THR A 108 -4.66 12.53 21.03
CA THR A 108 -5.09 13.87 20.62
C THR A 108 -4.02 14.93 20.85
N GLN A 109 -3.05 14.65 21.74
CA GLN A 109 -1.96 15.58 22.05
C GLN A 109 -1.03 15.74 20.85
N ASN A 110 -0.80 16.99 20.47
CA ASN A 110 0.08 17.39 19.38
C ASN A 110 1.50 17.63 19.90
N ILE A 111 2.46 16.95 19.28
CA ILE A 111 3.90 17.10 19.51
C ILE A 111 4.53 17.44 18.17
N THR A 112 5.12 18.63 18.04
CA THR A 112 5.77 19.06 16.80
C THR A 112 7.27 19.20 17.02
N PHE A 113 8.06 18.51 16.21
CA PHE A 113 9.47 18.80 16.01
C PHE A 113 9.60 19.64 14.74
N SER A 114 10.12 20.86 14.85
CA SER A 114 10.20 21.81 13.74
C SER A 114 11.61 22.35 13.54
N GLY A 115 11.82 23.09 12.46
CA GLY A 115 13.01 23.91 12.24
C GLY A 115 13.93 23.37 11.15
N ASP A 116 15.08 24.03 11.00
CA ASP A 116 16.05 23.76 9.92
C ASP A 116 17.25 22.91 10.38
N GLY A 117 17.27 22.54 11.66
CA GLY A 117 18.23 21.58 12.21
C GLY A 117 17.86 20.13 11.92
N THR A 118 18.31 19.22 12.80
CA THR A 118 18.11 17.77 12.65
C THR A 118 17.57 17.14 13.94
N LEU A 119 16.56 16.28 13.82
CA LEU A 119 16.19 15.33 14.86
C LEU A 119 16.88 13.98 14.57
N GLN A 120 17.66 13.47 15.51
CA GLN A 120 18.40 12.22 15.32
C GLN A 120 18.07 11.18 16.40
N PHE A 121 17.47 10.07 15.98
CA PHE A 121 17.26 8.88 16.79
C PHE A 121 18.55 8.05 16.85
N ASN A 122 19.21 8.04 18.01
CA ASN A 122 20.50 7.41 18.23
C ASN A 122 20.48 6.46 19.45
N PHE A 123 19.67 5.42 19.34
CA PHE A 123 19.55 4.35 20.34
C PHE A 123 20.23 3.05 19.86
N GLN A 124 20.52 2.13 20.78
CA GLN A 124 21.23 0.88 20.46
C GLN A 124 20.34 -0.30 20.03
N GLN A 125 19.02 -0.19 20.23
CA GLN A 125 18.04 -1.23 19.95
C GLN A 125 16.70 -0.58 19.56
N GLN A 126 15.82 -1.30 18.86
CA GLN A 126 14.50 -0.81 18.46
C GLN A 126 13.79 -0.04 19.59
N ARG A 127 13.19 1.11 19.26
CA ARG A 127 12.47 1.96 20.23
C ARG A 127 11.07 2.29 19.76
N GLU A 128 10.25 2.66 20.74
CA GLU A 128 8.84 2.95 20.53
C GLU A 128 8.53 4.44 20.51
N ILE A 129 7.65 4.83 19.61
CA ILE A 129 6.87 6.06 19.68
C ILE A 129 5.47 5.66 20.13
N VAL A 130 5.07 6.15 21.30
CA VAL A 130 3.88 5.67 22.01
C VAL A 130 2.86 6.79 22.09
N ARG A 131 1.87 6.71 21.21
CA ARG A 131 0.66 7.54 21.19
C ARG A 131 0.92 9.02 20.88
N GLY A 132 -0.11 9.70 20.35
CA GLY A 132 -0.12 11.14 20.10
C GLY A 132 -0.28 11.51 18.62
N ASN A 133 -0.33 12.81 18.34
CA ASN A 133 -0.21 13.38 17.01
C ASN A 133 1.19 13.98 16.86
N VAL A 134 2.12 13.21 16.28
CA VAL A 134 3.53 13.57 16.18
C VAL A 134 3.82 14.12 14.79
N VAL A 135 4.29 15.35 14.71
CA VAL A 135 4.65 16.02 13.46
C VAL A 135 6.16 16.21 13.40
N PHE A 136 6.79 15.61 12.40
CA PHE A 136 8.18 15.82 12.04
C PHE A 136 8.26 16.85 10.90
N ASP A 137 8.33 18.12 11.26
CA ASP A 137 8.61 19.28 10.39
C ASP A 137 10.09 19.70 10.48
N VAL A 138 10.95 18.68 10.55
CA VAL A 138 12.40 18.79 10.68
C VAL A 138 13.03 17.57 10.01
N ASN A 139 14.24 17.71 9.46
CA ASN A 139 14.95 16.57 8.90
C ASN A 139 15.21 15.54 9.99
N THR A 140 14.84 14.28 9.73
CA THR A 140 14.84 13.24 10.74
C THR A 140 15.72 12.07 10.32
N HIS A 141 16.58 11.62 11.23
CA HIS A 141 17.53 10.53 10.98
C HIS A 141 17.39 9.45 12.04
N ALA A 142 17.42 8.18 11.64
CA ALA A 142 17.43 7.04 12.56
C ALA A 142 18.48 6.00 12.16
N THR A 143 19.21 5.46 13.13
CA THR A 143 20.18 4.38 12.90
C THR A 143 19.61 2.99 13.19
N GLN A 144 18.50 2.95 13.92
CA GLN A 144 17.83 1.74 14.39
C GLN A 144 16.33 1.80 14.09
N SER A 145 15.67 0.66 14.29
CA SER A 145 14.24 0.52 13.99
C SER A 145 13.37 1.42 14.86
N LEU A 146 12.41 2.13 14.22
CA LEU A 146 11.33 2.82 14.92
C LEU A 146 10.06 1.96 14.88
N PHE A 147 9.43 1.82 16.05
CA PHE A 147 8.18 1.10 16.21
C PHE A 147 7.07 2.00 16.74
N PHE A 148 5.92 1.98 16.08
CA PHE A 148 4.73 2.71 16.51
C PHE A 148 3.71 1.69 17.05
N SER A 149 3.57 1.64 18.38
CA SER A 149 3.00 0.48 19.10
C SER A 149 1.53 0.61 19.54
N ASP A 150 1.00 1.84 19.67
CA ASP A 150 -0.37 2.07 20.17
C ASP A 150 -1.31 2.67 19.10
N LYS A 151 -1.59 3.98 19.18
CA LYS A 151 -2.50 4.68 18.26
C LYS A 151 -2.20 6.17 18.21
N GLY A 152 -2.45 6.79 17.08
CA GLY A 152 -2.13 8.20 16.90
C GLY A 152 -2.08 8.61 15.44
N THR A 153 -1.52 9.78 15.20
CA THR A 153 -1.15 10.24 13.85
C THR A 153 0.33 10.56 13.86
N VAL A 154 1.05 10.16 12.83
CA VAL A 154 2.42 10.59 12.59
C VAL A 154 2.50 11.21 11.21
N THR A 155 3.04 12.42 11.13
CA THR A 155 3.18 13.17 9.88
C THR A 155 4.63 13.58 9.67
N PHE A 156 5.20 13.19 8.54
CA PHE A 156 6.49 13.68 8.08
C PHE A 156 6.27 14.78 7.06
N LYS A 157 6.77 15.99 7.35
CA LYS A 157 6.75 17.16 6.45
C LYS A 157 8.12 17.51 5.88
N LYS A 158 9.18 16.91 6.42
CA LYS A 158 10.55 16.98 5.89
C LYS A 158 11.14 15.57 5.80
N ASP A 159 12.32 15.49 5.18
CA ASP A 159 12.96 14.24 4.83
C ASP A 159 13.26 13.36 6.05
N PHE A 160 13.09 12.05 5.83
CA PHE A 160 13.42 11.01 6.80
C PHE A 160 14.43 10.04 6.19
N THR A 161 15.49 9.73 6.92
CA THR A 161 16.46 8.71 6.52
C THR A 161 16.70 7.71 7.64
N SER A 162 16.60 6.41 7.34
CA SER A 162 17.03 5.35 8.25
C SER A 162 17.87 4.28 7.59
N THR A 163 18.89 3.83 8.30
CA THR A 163 19.67 2.62 7.94
C THR A 163 18.96 1.32 8.35
N ASN A 164 17.75 1.42 8.90
CA ASN A 164 17.00 0.29 9.42
C ASN A 164 15.53 0.34 8.96
N GLN A 165 14.65 -0.40 9.63
CA GLN A 165 13.23 -0.51 9.29
C GLN A 165 12.35 0.50 10.04
N ILE A 166 11.17 0.74 9.51
CA ILE A 166 10.03 1.23 10.27
C ILE A 166 8.98 0.13 10.37
N SER A 167 8.40 0.02 11.57
CA SER A 167 7.29 -0.90 11.83
C SER A 167 6.15 -0.16 12.52
N VAL A 168 4.94 -0.31 12.01
CA VAL A 168 3.73 0.28 12.59
C VAL A 168 2.75 -0.85 12.85
N GLY A 169 2.60 -1.17 14.13
CA GLY A 169 1.73 -2.22 14.65
C GLY A 169 0.72 -1.61 15.61
N GLY A 170 -0.36 -1.05 15.07
CA GLY A 170 -1.37 -0.34 15.87
C GLY A 170 -2.39 0.40 15.01
N THR A 171 -3.16 1.32 15.62
CA THR A 171 -4.14 2.17 14.93
C THR A 171 -3.53 3.55 14.68
N TRP A 172 -2.55 3.60 13.78
CA TRP A 172 -1.85 4.83 13.43
C TRP A 172 -2.28 5.35 12.05
N ASN A 173 -2.50 6.65 11.94
CA ASN A 173 -2.54 7.34 10.67
C ASN A 173 -1.11 7.77 10.33
N PHE A 174 -0.49 7.11 9.36
CA PHE A 174 0.87 7.37 8.92
C PHE A 174 0.84 8.24 7.67
N VAL A 175 1.38 9.45 7.73
CA VAL A 175 1.29 10.44 6.66
C VAL A 175 2.70 10.89 6.25
N ILE A 176 2.97 10.83 4.96
CA ILE A 176 4.16 11.43 4.34
C ILE A 176 3.67 12.53 3.41
N ASP A 177 4.04 13.77 3.71
CA ASP A 177 3.57 14.98 3.04
C ASP A 177 4.26 15.20 1.69
N GLU A 178 3.73 16.13 0.89
CA GLU A 178 4.25 16.47 -0.43
C GLU A 178 5.74 16.86 -0.38
N GLY A 179 6.51 16.39 -1.37
CA GLY A 179 7.93 16.71 -1.54
C GLY A 179 8.88 16.01 -0.56
N VAL A 180 8.36 15.19 0.37
CA VAL A 180 9.19 14.46 1.34
C VAL A 180 9.86 13.24 0.71
N ASN A 181 11.16 13.11 0.94
CA ASN A 181 11.92 11.89 0.67
C ASN A 181 12.04 11.05 1.94
N PHE A 182 11.50 9.83 1.87
CA PHE A 182 11.43 8.89 2.98
C PHE A 182 12.29 7.66 2.66
N SER A 183 13.54 7.67 3.08
CA SER A 183 14.54 6.66 2.70
C SER A 183 14.82 5.67 3.84
N LEU A 184 14.78 4.38 3.52
CA LEU A 184 15.01 3.25 4.42
C LEU A 184 16.00 2.28 3.78
N SER A 185 16.73 1.52 4.60
CA SER A 185 17.63 0.46 4.11
C SER A 185 17.17 -0.96 4.45
N ARG A 186 16.02 -1.14 5.14
CA ARG A 186 15.52 -2.48 5.50
C ARG A 186 14.05 -2.68 5.17
N GLY A 187 13.13 -2.41 6.09
CA GLY A 187 11.71 -2.72 5.91
C GLY A 187 10.83 -1.48 6.08
N PHE A 188 9.85 -1.31 5.19
CA PHE A 188 8.76 -0.36 5.38
C PHE A 188 7.50 -1.13 5.74
N ASN A 189 7.22 -1.27 7.04
CA ASN A 189 6.28 -2.27 7.55
C ASN A 189 5.07 -1.65 8.26
N LEU A 190 4.04 -1.25 7.51
CA LEU A 190 2.79 -0.70 8.05
C LEU A 190 1.69 -1.77 8.13
N TRP A 191 1.84 -2.73 9.04
CA TRP A 191 1.02 -3.94 9.10
C TRP A 191 -0.21 -3.84 10.02
N GLY A 192 -0.39 -2.71 10.73
CA GLY A 192 -1.58 -2.46 11.57
C GLY A 192 -2.88 -2.59 10.76
N GLY A 193 -3.83 -3.41 11.25
CA GLY A 193 -5.07 -3.70 10.50
C GLY A 193 -6.06 -2.54 10.43
N THR A 194 -5.98 -1.59 11.35
CA THR A 194 -6.91 -0.45 11.50
C THR A 194 -6.25 0.91 11.29
N GLY A 195 -4.91 0.97 11.24
CA GLY A 195 -4.19 2.18 10.85
C GLY A 195 -4.38 2.50 9.38
N THR A 196 -4.03 3.73 8.98
CA THR A 196 -4.05 4.19 7.59
C THR A 196 -2.68 4.65 7.14
N PHE A 197 -2.42 4.57 5.84
CA PHE A 197 -1.21 5.12 5.24
C PHE A 197 -1.57 6.12 4.14
N THR A 198 -1.07 7.35 4.23
CA THR A 198 -1.22 8.36 3.19
C THR A 198 0.14 8.77 2.66
N LEU A 199 0.36 8.57 1.37
CA LEU A 199 1.54 9.06 0.66
C LEU A 199 1.08 10.13 -0.34
N LYS A 200 1.36 11.40 -0.07
CA LYS A 200 0.90 12.49 -0.93
C LYS A 200 1.66 12.54 -2.25
N GLU A 201 1.08 13.28 -3.20
CA GLU A 201 1.71 13.55 -4.48
C GLU A 201 3.08 14.22 -4.27
N GLY A 202 4.06 13.90 -5.13
CA GLY A 202 5.43 14.41 -5.02
C GLY A 202 6.28 13.78 -3.91
N ALA A 203 5.68 13.06 -2.95
CA ALA A 203 6.42 12.33 -1.92
C ALA A 203 6.99 11.01 -2.46
N THR A 204 8.12 10.57 -1.89
CA THR A 204 8.75 9.29 -2.26
C THR A 204 9.11 8.48 -1.02
N VAL A 205 8.67 7.22 -0.98
CA VAL A 205 9.21 6.19 -0.09
C VAL A 205 10.21 5.36 -0.87
N GLU A 206 11.46 5.34 -0.42
CA GLU A 206 12.51 4.52 -1.00
C GLU A 206 13.00 3.50 0.05
N ASN A 207 12.83 2.22 -0.23
CA ASN A 207 13.44 1.15 0.54
C ASN A 207 14.55 0.49 -0.27
N LYS A 208 15.81 0.80 0.10
CA LYS A 208 17.01 0.50 -0.69
C LYS A 208 17.40 -0.96 -0.73
N GLU A 209 16.96 -1.76 0.25
CA GLU A 209 17.32 -3.19 0.29
C GLU A 209 16.11 -4.10 0.49
N GLY A 210 15.11 -3.74 1.30
CA GLY A 210 13.99 -4.65 1.54
C GLY A 210 12.64 -4.20 0.99
N GLY A 211 11.62 -4.93 1.41
CA GLY A 211 10.24 -4.81 0.91
C GLY A 211 9.43 -3.69 1.56
N ALA A 212 8.27 -3.44 0.95
CA ALA A 212 7.26 -2.56 1.51
C ALA A 212 5.96 -3.33 1.76
N GLN A 213 5.38 -3.14 2.95
CA GLN A 213 3.99 -3.51 3.22
C GLN A 213 3.19 -2.38 3.83
N PHE A 214 1.93 -2.30 3.45
CA PHE A 214 0.96 -1.45 4.12
C PHE A 214 -0.48 -1.98 3.99
N ASN A 215 -1.29 -1.63 4.97
CA ASN A 215 -2.74 -1.76 4.92
C ASN A 215 -3.39 -0.37 4.81
N ASN A 216 -4.59 -0.29 4.23
CA ASN A 216 -5.43 0.92 4.22
C ASN A 216 -4.69 2.14 3.64
N GLY A 217 -4.09 1.94 2.46
CA GLY A 217 -3.25 2.93 1.79
C GLY A 217 -4.04 3.89 0.91
N ASN A 218 -3.69 5.18 0.92
CA ASN A 218 -4.10 6.18 -0.04
C ASN A 218 -2.84 6.79 -0.65
N ILE A 219 -2.50 6.37 -1.87
CA ILE A 219 -1.18 6.55 -2.47
C ILE A 219 -1.31 7.48 -3.67
N SER A 220 -0.61 8.61 -3.65
CA SER A 220 -0.43 9.53 -4.78
C SER A 220 1.04 9.80 -5.09
N GLY A 221 1.96 9.42 -4.20
CA GLY A 221 3.40 9.53 -4.42
C GLY A 221 4.03 8.26 -4.98
N ASN A 222 5.35 8.17 -4.82
CA ASN A 222 6.17 7.09 -5.36
C ASN A 222 6.61 6.12 -4.26
N ILE A 223 6.47 4.81 -4.48
CA ILE A 223 7.10 3.80 -3.64
C ILE A 223 8.11 3.04 -4.48
N ILE A 224 9.38 3.14 -4.11
CA ILE A 224 10.48 2.40 -4.69
C ILE A 224 10.93 1.42 -3.61
N CYS A 225 10.86 0.13 -3.91
CA CYS A 225 11.30 -0.88 -2.96
C CYS A 225 12.02 -2.01 -3.67
N LYS A 226 12.80 -2.73 -2.89
CA LYS A 226 13.38 -3.99 -3.30
C LYS A 226 12.62 -5.14 -2.64
N GLY A 227 13.08 -6.37 -2.82
CA GLY A 227 12.54 -7.51 -2.08
C GLY A 227 13.62 -8.40 -1.48
N ALA A 228 14.57 -7.84 -0.70
CA ALA A 228 15.64 -8.67 -0.16
C ALA A 228 15.12 -9.77 0.79
N GLU A 229 15.68 -10.97 0.57
CA GLU A 229 15.45 -12.18 1.37
C GLU A 229 16.09 -12.11 2.76
N ASN A 230 17.05 -11.21 2.95
CA ASN A 230 17.82 -11.09 4.17
C ASN A 230 17.23 -10.00 5.08
N TYR A 231 16.94 -10.37 6.33
CA TYR A 231 16.55 -9.49 7.44
C TYR A 231 15.07 -9.09 7.57
N ASP A 232 14.20 -9.29 6.58
CA ASP A 232 12.77 -9.01 6.75
C ASP A 232 12.00 -10.27 7.19
N ALA A 233 11.44 -10.21 8.39
CA ALA A 233 10.66 -11.31 8.95
C ALA A 233 9.42 -11.63 8.09
N ASN A 234 8.99 -10.74 7.20
CA ASN A 234 7.66 -10.80 6.60
C ASN A 234 7.58 -11.41 5.18
N ARG A 235 8.69 -11.89 4.60
CA ARG A 235 8.75 -12.75 3.39
C ARG A 235 7.84 -12.32 2.20
N TYR A 236 7.86 -11.05 1.83
CA TYR A 236 7.30 -10.54 0.57
C TYR A 236 8.28 -9.55 -0.07
N ALA A 237 8.16 -9.35 -1.38
CA ALA A 237 8.84 -8.25 -2.06
C ALA A 237 8.03 -6.95 -1.89
N PHE A 238 6.72 -7.03 -2.10
CA PHE A 238 5.77 -5.95 -1.86
C PHE A 238 4.44 -6.52 -1.37
N LYS A 239 3.74 -5.81 -0.49
CA LYS A 239 2.42 -6.21 -0.03
C LYS A 239 1.50 -5.01 0.19
N SER A 240 0.33 -5.04 -0.41
CA SER A 240 -0.68 -4.01 -0.20
C SER A 240 -2.05 -4.63 0.04
N ILE A 241 -2.72 -4.17 1.09
CA ILE A 241 -4.08 -4.59 1.43
C ILE A 241 -4.96 -3.36 1.61
N ASN A 242 -6.15 -3.34 1.01
CA ASN A 242 -7.08 -2.22 1.07
C ASN A 242 -6.44 -0.88 0.64
N ALA A 243 -6.08 -0.74 -0.63
CA ALA A 243 -5.34 0.42 -1.10
C ALA A 243 -5.98 1.14 -2.28
N VAL A 244 -5.88 2.46 -2.26
CA VAL A 244 -6.21 3.35 -3.37
C VAL A 244 -4.91 3.89 -3.96
N TYR A 245 -4.66 3.57 -5.24
CA TYR A 245 -3.60 4.15 -6.03
C TYR A 245 -4.20 5.24 -6.92
N ASN A 246 -3.92 6.51 -6.60
CA ASN A 246 -4.39 7.66 -7.36
C ASN A 246 -3.62 7.80 -8.69
N ALA A 247 -4.03 8.76 -9.52
CA ALA A 247 -3.51 8.93 -10.89
C ALA A 247 -1.99 9.10 -10.98
N THR A 248 -1.39 9.71 -9.95
CA THR A 248 0.04 10.02 -9.85
C THR A 248 0.84 8.96 -9.11
N ALA A 249 0.18 7.95 -8.53
CA ALA A 249 0.84 6.89 -7.79
C ALA A 249 1.79 6.10 -8.68
N THR A 250 2.98 5.82 -8.16
CA THR A 250 3.90 4.86 -8.79
C THR A 250 4.42 3.86 -7.77
N ILE A 251 4.53 2.61 -8.19
CA ILE A 251 5.19 1.53 -7.46
C ILE A 251 6.26 0.96 -8.38
N THR A 252 7.49 0.91 -7.88
CA THR A 252 8.62 0.25 -8.55
C THR A 252 9.21 -0.74 -7.57
N GLN A 253 8.81 -2.00 -7.69
CA GLN A 253 9.40 -3.11 -6.94
C GLN A 253 10.41 -3.83 -7.83
N THR A 254 11.68 -3.77 -7.42
CA THR A 254 12.80 -4.43 -8.10
C THR A 254 13.41 -5.55 -7.25
N GLU A 255 14.17 -6.43 -7.88
CA GLU A 255 14.72 -7.63 -7.24
C GLU A 255 13.59 -8.48 -6.60
N GLY A 256 13.85 -9.24 -5.54
CA GLY A 256 12.83 -10.05 -4.88
C GLY A 256 13.21 -11.51 -4.71
N GLY A 257 14.15 -12.02 -5.50
CA GLY A 257 14.57 -13.42 -5.44
C GLY A 257 13.37 -14.36 -5.55
N ALA A 258 13.18 -15.21 -4.55
CA ALA A 258 12.02 -16.12 -4.46
C ALA A 258 10.76 -15.48 -3.85
N LEU A 259 10.82 -14.24 -3.37
CA LEU A 259 9.68 -13.54 -2.77
C LEU A 259 8.69 -13.06 -3.84
N ARG A 260 7.45 -12.84 -3.40
CA ARG A 260 6.32 -12.44 -4.24
C ARG A 260 5.80 -11.06 -3.86
N SER A 261 5.18 -10.40 -4.82
CA SER A 261 4.33 -9.23 -4.58
C SER A 261 2.90 -9.68 -4.32
N ILE A 262 2.20 -9.03 -3.38
CA ILE A 262 0.90 -9.48 -2.91
C ILE A 262 -0.09 -8.31 -2.92
N LEU A 263 -1.25 -8.52 -3.53
CA LEU A 263 -2.41 -7.64 -3.42
C LEU A 263 -3.56 -8.36 -2.73
N GLY A 264 -4.23 -7.70 -1.80
CA GLY A 264 -5.37 -8.25 -1.06
C GLY A 264 -6.41 -7.21 -0.66
N GLY A 265 -7.58 -7.68 -0.22
CA GLY A 265 -8.69 -6.80 0.15
C GLY A 265 -9.16 -5.92 -1.03
N ASN A 266 -9.55 -4.69 -0.77
CA ASN A 266 -10.06 -3.78 -1.81
C ASN A 266 -8.94 -2.92 -2.39
N ILE A 267 -8.54 -3.18 -3.63
CA ILE A 267 -7.58 -2.37 -4.37
C ILE A 267 -8.32 -1.54 -5.42
N THR A 268 -8.13 -0.23 -5.42
CA THR A 268 -8.64 0.67 -6.46
C THR A 268 -7.46 1.37 -7.13
N SER A 269 -7.30 1.22 -8.44
CA SER A 269 -6.22 1.86 -9.20
C SER A 269 -6.73 2.82 -10.25
N SER A 270 -6.30 4.07 -10.14
CA SER A 270 -6.38 5.10 -11.18
C SER A 270 -5.00 5.44 -11.74
N ALA A 271 -3.95 4.71 -11.34
CA ALA A 271 -2.57 4.96 -11.74
C ALA A 271 -2.38 4.78 -13.26
N ALA A 272 -1.54 5.61 -13.87
CA ALA A 272 -1.29 5.53 -15.31
C ALA A 272 -0.69 4.17 -15.74
N ALA A 273 -0.73 3.90 -17.05
CA ALA A 273 -0.26 2.64 -17.61
C ALA A 273 1.19 2.32 -17.18
N GLY A 274 1.40 1.08 -16.73
CA GLY A 274 2.67 0.54 -16.26
C GLY A 274 3.24 1.18 -14.99
N LYS A 275 2.49 2.04 -14.28
CA LYS A 275 3.00 2.72 -13.07
C LYS A 275 3.00 1.86 -11.82
N LEU A 276 2.34 0.71 -11.83
CA LEU A 276 2.42 -0.29 -10.77
C LEU A 276 3.27 -1.46 -11.27
N SER A 277 4.59 -1.39 -11.05
CA SER A 277 5.57 -2.32 -11.62
C SER A 277 6.20 -3.21 -10.57
N PHE A 278 6.20 -4.52 -10.84
CA PHE A 278 6.70 -5.56 -9.94
C PHE A 278 7.61 -6.54 -10.69
N GLU A 279 8.91 -6.59 -10.38
CA GLU A 279 9.80 -7.60 -10.96
C GLU A 279 9.52 -9.02 -10.41
N SER A 280 8.91 -9.14 -9.24
CA SER A 280 8.49 -10.42 -8.66
C SER A 280 7.13 -10.88 -9.19
N LYS A 281 6.80 -12.16 -8.92
CA LYS A 281 5.46 -12.71 -9.19
C LYS A 281 4.39 -11.97 -8.39
N LEU A 282 3.31 -11.58 -9.04
CA LEU A 282 2.17 -10.91 -8.42
C LEU A 282 1.07 -11.90 -8.03
N SER A 283 0.94 -12.18 -6.74
CA SER A 283 -0.15 -12.96 -6.14
C SER A 283 -1.33 -12.06 -5.79
N ILE A 284 -2.53 -12.47 -6.20
CA ILE A 284 -3.79 -11.83 -5.81
C ILE A 284 -4.47 -12.73 -4.78
N ASN A 285 -4.56 -12.25 -3.54
CA ASN A 285 -5.08 -13.03 -2.42
C ASN A 285 -6.59 -13.25 -2.52
N THR A 286 -7.07 -14.28 -1.82
CA THR A 286 -8.51 -14.56 -1.76
C THR A 286 -9.29 -13.38 -1.21
N ASP A 287 -10.52 -13.22 -1.69
CA ASP A 287 -11.46 -12.14 -1.37
C ASP A 287 -10.98 -10.74 -1.79
N ALA A 288 -9.90 -10.66 -2.59
CA ALA A 288 -9.47 -9.40 -3.16
C ALA A 288 -10.47 -8.91 -4.22
N THR A 289 -10.70 -7.60 -4.23
CA THR A 289 -11.41 -6.90 -5.30
C THR A 289 -10.48 -5.85 -5.89
N ILE A 290 -10.15 -5.99 -7.16
CA ILE A 290 -9.26 -5.10 -7.91
C ILE A 290 -10.12 -4.26 -8.87
N THR A 291 -10.31 -2.98 -8.53
CA THR A 291 -11.03 -2.01 -9.38
C THR A 291 -10.05 -1.20 -10.21
N LEU A 292 -10.18 -1.25 -11.54
CA LEU A 292 -9.32 -0.56 -12.49
C LEU A 292 -10.06 0.62 -13.13
N ASN A 293 -9.78 1.82 -12.64
CA ASN A 293 -10.30 3.09 -13.18
C ASN A 293 -9.48 3.65 -14.34
N SER A 294 -8.40 2.96 -14.70
CA SER A 294 -7.44 3.35 -15.72
C SER A 294 -6.97 2.10 -16.48
N SER A 295 -6.44 2.30 -17.68
CA SER A 295 -5.98 1.22 -18.54
C SER A 295 -4.55 0.80 -18.19
N ASN A 296 -4.33 -0.51 -18.12
CA ASN A 296 -3.01 -1.14 -18.18
C ASN A 296 -2.03 -0.69 -17.09
N ALA A 297 -2.53 -0.46 -15.87
CA ALA A 297 -1.74 0.08 -14.75
C ALA A 297 -0.58 -0.83 -14.30
N PHE A 298 -0.70 -2.15 -14.49
CA PHE A 298 0.22 -3.14 -13.93
C PHE A 298 1.28 -3.63 -14.93
N THR A 299 2.50 -3.85 -14.43
CA THR A 299 3.51 -4.70 -15.09
C THR A 299 4.12 -5.66 -14.08
N THR A 300 4.34 -6.91 -14.47
CA THR A 300 4.87 -7.96 -13.57
C THR A 300 5.99 -8.75 -14.22
N GLU A 301 6.90 -9.33 -13.45
CA GLU A 301 7.95 -10.24 -13.92
C GLU A 301 8.77 -9.66 -15.08
N GLY A 302 9.01 -8.35 -15.08
CA GLY A 302 9.78 -7.65 -16.11
C GLY A 302 9.06 -7.46 -17.45
N ALA A 303 7.75 -7.75 -17.53
CA ALA A 303 6.93 -7.50 -18.71
C ALA A 303 6.94 -6.02 -19.09
N SER A 304 6.94 -5.72 -20.39
CA SER A 304 6.96 -4.33 -20.88
C SER A 304 5.57 -3.68 -20.83
N THR A 305 4.51 -4.49 -20.82
CA THR A 305 3.11 -4.06 -20.77
C THR A 305 2.25 -4.99 -19.89
N GLN A 306 1.05 -4.54 -19.52
CA GLN A 306 0.09 -5.36 -18.79
C GLN A 306 -0.38 -6.59 -19.59
N GLY A 307 -0.50 -6.45 -20.92
CA GLY A 307 -0.84 -7.54 -21.84
C GLY A 307 0.23 -8.63 -21.95
N GLU A 308 1.42 -8.40 -21.40
CA GLU A 308 2.51 -9.38 -21.29
C GLU A 308 2.72 -9.88 -19.85
N SER A 309 1.95 -9.35 -18.90
CA SER A 309 2.11 -9.61 -17.48
C SER A 309 1.40 -10.89 -17.01
N ASN A 310 1.85 -11.43 -15.88
CA ASN A 310 1.33 -12.64 -15.25
C ASN A 310 0.67 -12.29 -13.91
N PHE A 311 -0.57 -12.76 -13.74
CA PHE A 311 -1.38 -12.54 -12.56
C PHE A 311 -1.69 -13.89 -11.91
N TYR A 312 -1.16 -14.12 -10.71
CA TYR A 312 -1.31 -15.39 -10.02
C TYR A 312 -2.51 -15.30 -9.08
N LEU A 313 -3.58 -16.02 -9.41
CA LEU A 313 -4.75 -16.20 -8.56
C LEU A 313 -4.41 -17.26 -7.52
N MET A 314 -3.80 -16.78 -6.44
CA MET A 314 -3.24 -17.62 -5.40
C MET A 314 -3.21 -16.85 -4.09
N ASN A 315 -3.77 -17.45 -3.05
CA ASN A 315 -3.76 -16.90 -1.72
C ASN A 315 -2.48 -17.29 -1.00
N GLN A 316 -1.66 -16.30 -0.70
CA GLN A 316 -0.38 -16.47 -0.03
C GLN A 316 -0.49 -16.05 1.44
N LYS A 317 -0.06 -16.94 2.33
CA LYS A 317 0.06 -16.68 3.77
C LYS A 317 1.48 -16.98 4.22
N ILE A 318 1.98 -16.16 5.13
CA ILE A 318 3.22 -16.42 5.85
C ILE A 318 2.83 -16.92 7.23
N GLU A 319 3.18 -18.17 7.51
CA GLU A 319 2.86 -18.85 8.75
C GLU A 319 4.11 -19.06 9.61
N GLY A 320 3.88 -19.38 10.89
CA GLY A 320 4.95 -19.58 11.87
C GLY A 320 5.41 -18.29 12.57
N GLY A 321 6.36 -18.45 13.50
CA GLY A 321 6.99 -17.36 14.23
C GLY A 321 8.42 -17.13 13.74
N TYR A 322 8.95 -15.92 13.91
CA TYR A 322 10.36 -15.67 13.61
C TYR A 322 11.26 -16.55 14.50
N PRO A 323 12.33 -17.17 13.98
CA PRO A 323 12.82 -17.09 12.59
C PRO A 323 12.21 -18.12 11.63
N ASN A 324 11.45 -19.10 12.13
CA ASN A 324 10.95 -20.26 11.36
C ASN A 324 9.62 -19.97 10.64
N ARG A 325 9.56 -18.88 9.87
CA ARG A 325 8.39 -18.55 9.06
C ARG A 325 8.45 -19.23 7.70
N TYR A 326 7.32 -19.75 7.23
CA TYR A 326 7.20 -20.43 5.95
C TYR A 326 5.99 -19.94 5.17
N GLU A 327 6.06 -20.12 3.86
CA GLU A 327 4.97 -19.77 2.94
C GLU A 327 3.98 -20.93 2.83
N THR A 328 2.69 -20.60 2.87
CA THR A 328 1.61 -21.50 2.48
C THR A 328 0.80 -20.87 1.34
N LEU A 329 0.43 -21.71 0.38
CA LEU A 329 -0.28 -21.32 -0.85
C LEU A 329 -1.59 -22.08 -0.93
N THR A 330 -2.70 -21.37 -1.09
CA THR A 330 -4.04 -21.95 -1.28
C THR A 330 -4.75 -21.33 -2.47
N ALA A 331 -5.84 -21.96 -2.91
CA ALA A 331 -6.73 -21.36 -3.90
C ALA A 331 -7.25 -20.00 -3.43
N SER A 332 -7.56 -19.14 -4.40
CA SER A 332 -8.10 -17.79 -4.20
C SER A 332 -9.33 -17.58 -5.08
N LYS A 333 -10.33 -16.92 -4.51
CA LYS A 333 -11.42 -16.34 -5.29
C LYS A 333 -11.22 -14.83 -5.36
N VAL A 334 -11.14 -14.27 -6.55
CA VAL A 334 -10.79 -12.84 -6.75
C VAL A 334 -11.80 -12.17 -7.68
N ASN A 335 -12.00 -10.87 -7.46
CA ASN A 335 -12.87 -10.03 -8.27
C ASN A 335 -12.05 -8.95 -8.97
N PHE A 336 -12.27 -8.78 -10.27
CA PHE A 336 -11.79 -7.64 -11.05
C PHE A 336 -13.00 -6.81 -11.48
N ILE A 337 -12.93 -5.49 -11.33
CA ILE A 337 -13.96 -4.55 -11.79
C ILE A 337 -13.30 -3.57 -12.74
N LEU A 338 -13.77 -3.53 -13.97
CA LEU A 338 -13.15 -2.73 -15.03
C LEU A 338 -13.98 -1.48 -15.32
N ASN A 339 -13.38 -0.31 -15.14
CA ASN A 339 -13.96 0.98 -15.53
C ASN A 339 -13.21 1.60 -16.73
N ALA A 340 -12.17 0.94 -17.22
CA ALA A 340 -11.39 1.28 -18.40
C ALA A 340 -11.00 0.00 -19.16
N ASP A 341 -10.64 0.14 -20.44
CA ASP A 341 -10.18 -0.99 -21.26
C ASP A 341 -8.84 -1.51 -20.73
N ASN A 342 -8.66 -2.83 -20.68
CA ASN A 342 -7.47 -3.44 -20.09
C ASN A 342 -7.00 -4.68 -20.86
N ASP A 343 -5.69 -4.79 -21.02
CA ASP A 343 -5.01 -5.95 -21.57
C ASP A 343 -4.36 -6.73 -20.43
N PHE A 344 -4.56 -8.04 -20.40
CA PHE A 344 -3.94 -8.95 -19.44
C PHE A 344 -3.18 -10.02 -20.20
N GLY A 345 -1.96 -10.34 -19.76
CA GLY A 345 -1.21 -11.46 -20.33
C GLY A 345 -1.79 -12.80 -19.90
N THR A 346 -1.29 -13.35 -18.79
CA THR A 346 -1.74 -14.65 -18.29
C THR A 346 -2.37 -14.52 -16.92
N PHE A 347 -3.56 -15.09 -16.72
CA PHE A 347 -4.05 -15.42 -15.38
C PHE A 347 -3.68 -16.87 -15.06
N PHE A 348 -2.90 -17.05 -13.99
CA PHE A 348 -2.50 -18.35 -13.47
C PHE A 348 -3.40 -18.77 -12.30
N PHE A 349 -4.01 -19.95 -12.41
CA PHE A 349 -4.91 -20.51 -11.40
C PHE A 349 -4.15 -21.50 -10.50
N TYR A 350 -4.19 -21.28 -9.18
CA TYR A 350 -3.65 -22.22 -8.19
C TYR A 350 -4.77 -23.03 -7.54
N GLY A 351 -4.75 -24.36 -7.67
CA GLY A 351 -5.82 -25.22 -7.18
C GLY A 351 -7.16 -24.85 -7.80
N ALA A 352 -8.22 -24.80 -6.98
CA ALA A 352 -9.56 -24.40 -7.40
C ALA A 352 -9.77 -22.88 -7.32
N SER A 353 -8.79 -22.07 -7.74
CA SER A 353 -8.95 -20.62 -7.80
C SER A 353 -10.04 -20.20 -8.78
N GLU A 354 -10.65 -19.05 -8.54
CA GLU A 354 -11.71 -18.49 -9.38
C GLU A 354 -11.42 -17.03 -9.71
N LEU A 355 -11.60 -16.69 -10.99
CA LEU A 355 -11.60 -15.32 -11.50
C LEU A 355 -13.04 -14.87 -11.69
N ILE A 356 -13.44 -13.77 -11.06
CA ILE A 356 -14.67 -13.05 -11.38
C ILE A 356 -14.26 -11.71 -11.98
N MET A 357 -14.78 -11.37 -13.15
CA MET A 357 -14.47 -10.12 -13.85
C MET A 357 -15.75 -9.39 -14.26
N THR A 358 -16.06 -8.29 -13.57
CA THR A 358 -17.08 -7.34 -13.98
C THR A 358 -16.52 -6.44 -15.06
N THR A 359 -16.97 -6.66 -16.29
CA THR A 359 -16.40 -5.99 -17.47
C THR A 359 -16.98 -4.59 -17.70
N ASN A 360 -18.20 -4.31 -17.22
CA ASN A 360 -18.93 -3.06 -17.46
C ASN A 360 -18.93 -2.61 -18.94
N GLY A 361 -18.96 -3.56 -19.87
CA GLY A 361 -18.88 -3.31 -21.31
C GLY A 361 -17.54 -2.72 -21.79
N LYS A 362 -16.48 -2.76 -20.97
CA LYS A 362 -15.12 -2.37 -21.36
C LYS A 362 -14.44 -3.45 -22.18
N SER A 363 -13.53 -3.03 -23.04
CA SER A 363 -12.74 -3.95 -23.84
C SER A 363 -11.68 -4.62 -22.97
N VAL A 364 -11.59 -5.93 -23.09
CA VAL A 364 -10.63 -6.76 -22.37
C VAL A 364 -9.95 -7.69 -23.35
N ASN A 365 -8.62 -7.62 -23.46
CA ASN A 365 -7.85 -8.64 -24.15
C ASN A 365 -7.10 -9.48 -23.13
N ILE A 366 -7.26 -10.79 -23.18
CA ILE A 366 -6.59 -11.74 -22.31
C ILE A 366 -5.67 -12.60 -23.18
N GLY A 367 -4.40 -12.69 -22.83
CA GLY A 367 -3.47 -13.58 -23.51
C GLY A 367 -3.92 -15.03 -23.35
N LYS A 368 -3.97 -15.53 -22.12
CA LYS A 368 -4.41 -16.90 -21.83
C LYS A 368 -4.84 -17.13 -20.38
N PHE A 369 -5.49 -18.27 -20.17
CA PHE A 369 -5.64 -18.88 -18.85
C PHE A 369 -4.69 -20.08 -18.71
N ASP A 370 -4.03 -20.17 -17.56
CA ASP A 370 -3.08 -21.25 -17.30
C ASP A 370 -3.15 -21.71 -15.84
N VAL A 371 -2.57 -22.87 -15.56
CA VAL A 371 -2.50 -23.43 -14.20
C VAL A 371 -1.08 -23.26 -13.68
N VAL A 372 -0.93 -22.91 -12.40
CA VAL A 372 0.40 -22.82 -11.78
C VAL A 372 1.08 -24.19 -11.88
N PRO A 373 2.32 -24.28 -12.43
CA PRO A 373 3.06 -25.53 -12.45
C PRO A 373 3.16 -26.14 -11.05
N ASP A 374 2.99 -27.46 -10.93
CA ASP A 374 2.95 -28.20 -9.66
C ASP A 374 1.67 -28.03 -8.82
N SER A 375 0.64 -27.35 -9.36
CA SER A 375 -0.69 -27.31 -8.77
C SER A 375 -1.64 -28.29 -9.49
N SER A 376 -2.52 -28.96 -8.75
CA SER A 376 -3.61 -29.78 -9.33
C SER A 376 -4.80 -28.92 -9.81
N GLY A 377 -4.53 -27.70 -10.28
CA GLY A 377 -5.53 -26.66 -10.44
C GLY A 377 -6.39 -26.79 -11.69
N SER A 378 -7.46 -25.99 -11.74
CA SER A 378 -8.35 -25.88 -12.90
C SER A 378 -8.74 -24.42 -13.13
N VAL A 379 -8.87 -24.04 -14.40
CA VAL A 379 -9.39 -22.71 -14.79
C VAL A 379 -10.88 -22.64 -14.46
N SER A 380 -11.30 -21.55 -13.81
CA SER A 380 -12.71 -21.19 -13.56
C SER A 380 -12.84 -19.67 -13.65
N ALA A 381 -13.46 -19.17 -14.72
CA ALA A 381 -13.61 -17.74 -14.96
C ALA A 381 -15.09 -17.37 -15.15
N ILE A 382 -15.52 -16.29 -14.49
CA ILE A 382 -16.90 -15.78 -14.56
C ILE A 382 -16.85 -14.32 -14.99
N PHE A 383 -17.59 -13.98 -16.05
CA PHE A 383 -17.72 -12.62 -16.56
C PHE A 383 -19.10 -12.04 -16.21
N THR A 384 -19.11 -10.93 -15.49
CA THR A 384 -20.30 -10.16 -15.14
C THR A 384 -20.38 -8.89 -15.97
N ASP A 385 -21.61 -8.42 -16.22
CA ASP A 385 -21.90 -7.25 -17.07
C ASP A 385 -21.22 -7.33 -18.46
N LEU A 386 -21.13 -8.56 -18.97
CA LEU A 386 -20.52 -8.87 -20.26
C LEU A 386 -21.35 -8.28 -21.41
N VAL A 387 -20.67 -7.57 -22.30
CA VAL A 387 -21.21 -7.16 -23.59
C VAL A 387 -20.48 -7.97 -24.66
N ASP A 388 -21.22 -8.52 -25.61
CA ASP A 388 -20.62 -9.31 -26.69
C ASP A 388 -19.56 -8.51 -27.45
N PHE A 389 -18.49 -9.19 -27.88
CA PHE A 389 -17.35 -8.60 -28.59
C PHE A 389 -16.54 -7.57 -27.79
N THR A 390 -16.63 -7.58 -26.45
CA THR A 390 -15.74 -6.77 -25.61
C THR A 390 -14.64 -7.59 -24.93
N VAL A 391 -14.85 -8.89 -24.68
CA VAL A 391 -13.84 -9.76 -24.09
C VAL A 391 -13.26 -10.70 -25.14
N LYS A 392 -11.95 -10.58 -25.36
CA LYS A 392 -11.17 -11.40 -26.28
C LYS A 392 -10.13 -12.22 -25.52
N ILE A 393 -9.96 -13.48 -25.90
CA ILE A 393 -8.87 -14.33 -25.44
C ILE A 393 -8.00 -14.80 -26.61
N ASN A 394 -6.68 -14.73 -26.46
CA ASN A 394 -5.74 -15.03 -27.54
C ASN A 394 -5.42 -16.52 -27.68
N THR A 395 -5.76 -17.35 -26.70
CA THR A 395 -5.73 -18.82 -26.78
C THR A 395 -6.85 -19.44 -25.95
N ILE A 396 -7.40 -20.55 -26.44
CA ILE A 396 -8.39 -21.38 -25.76
C ILE A 396 -7.75 -22.56 -25.00
N ASP A 397 -6.42 -22.59 -24.88
CA ASP A 397 -5.73 -23.56 -24.02
C ASP A 397 -6.29 -23.47 -22.60
N ASN A 398 -6.50 -24.64 -21.97
CA ASN A 398 -7.15 -24.80 -20.66
C ASN A 398 -8.62 -24.33 -20.57
N ILE A 399 -9.25 -23.92 -21.68
CA ILE A 399 -10.70 -23.77 -21.78
C ILE A 399 -11.28 -25.08 -22.32
N LYS A 400 -12.18 -25.69 -21.56
CA LYS A 400 -12.86 -26.93 -21.96
C LYS A 400 -14.06 -26.57 -22.82
N LEU A 401 -14.09 -27.05 -24.06
CA LEU A 401 -15.13 -26.73 -25.02
C LEU A 401 -16.12 -27.87 -25.19
N PHE A 402 -17.38 -27.54 -25.42
CA PHE A 402 -18.44 -28.48 -25.83
C PHE A 402 -19.33 -27.87 -26.91
N GLU A 403 -19.94 -28.74 -27.71
CA GLU A 403 -20.90 -28.36 -28.75
C GLU A 403 -22.31 -28.20 -28.17
N ASP A 404 -23.00 -27.12 -28.54
CA ASP A 404 -24.39 -26.85 -28.20
C ASP A 404 -25.13 -26.40 -29.47
N GLY A 405 -25.68 -27.38 -30.20
CA GLY A 405 -26.20 -27.16 -31.55
C GLY A 405 -25.08 -26.73 -32.52
N ASP A 406 -25.27 -25.60 -33.20
CA ASP A 406 -24.29 -25.03 -34.12
C ASP A 406 -23.27 -24.09 -33.42
N SER A 407 -23.30 -24.02 -32.08
CA SER A 407 -22.47 -23.14 -31.26
C SER A 407 -21.42 -23.92 -30.45
N ILE A 408 -20.30 -23.25 -30.15
CA ILE A 408 -19.27 -23.76 -29.24
C ILE A 408 -19.37 -23.01 -27.92
N ARG A 409 -19.38 -23.74 -26.80
CA ARG A 409 -19.47 -23.19 -25.45
C ARG A 409 -18.33 -23.69 -24.57
N ALA A 410 -18.05 -22.98 -23.49
CA ALA A 410 -16.99 -23.31 -22.54
C ALA A 410 -17.54 -23.88 -21.22
N GLU A 411 -17.09 -25.07 -20.79
CA GLU A 411 -17.54 -25.70 -19.53
C GLU A 411 -17.04 -24.98 -18.28
N ASN A 412 -15.96 -24.22 -18.40
CA ASN A 412 -15.25 -23.61 -17.29
C ASN A 412 -15.07 -22.08 -17.42
N VAL A 413 -15.77 -21.49 -18.39
CA VAL A 413 -15.89 -20.04 -18.56
C VAL A 413 -17.36 -19.70 -18.63
N PHE A 414 -17.78 -18.76 -17.80
CA PHE A 414 -19.19 -18.45 -17.57
C PHE A 414 -19.49 -16.97 -17.78
N PHE A 415 -20.75 -16.64 -18.04
CA PHE A 415 -21.26 -15.28 -17.92
C PHE A 415 -22.47 -15.23 -16.96
N GLY A 416 -22.73 -14.06 -16.38
CA GLY A 416 -23.79 -13.85 -15.40
C GLY A 416 -23.26 -13.77 -13.97
N SER A 417 -24.16 -13.64 -12.99
CA SER A 417 -23.78 -13.61 -11.57
C SER A 417 -23.50 -15.02 -11.05
N GLU A 418 -22.79 -15.13 -9.93
CA GLU A 418 -22.43 -16.41 -9.33
C GLU A 418 -23.63 -17.34 -9.10
N ASP A 419 -24.75 -16.78 -8.66
CA ASP A 419 -26.00 -17.52 -8.35
C ASP A 419 -26.82 -17.87 -9.60
N SER A 420 -26.53 -17.26 -10.76
CA SER A 420 -27.27 -17.47 -12.01
C SER A 420 -26.36 -17.32 -13.23
N LYS A 421 -25.28 -18.10 -13.27
CA LYS A 421 -24.32 -18.13 -14.38
C LYS A 421 -24.66 -19.19 -15.42
N ASP A 422 -24.27 -18.93 -16.66
CA ASP A 422 -24.41 -19.85 -17.78
C ASP A 422 -23.08 -19.96 -18.56
N TYR A 423 -22.90 -21.01 -19.36
CA TYR A 423 -21.66 -21.26 -20.11
C TYR A 423 -21.47 -20.23 -21.23
N ALA A 424 -20.29 -19.61 -21.31
CA ALA A 424 -20.01 -18.61 -22.33
C ALA A 424 -19.92 -19.22 -23.73
N TYR A 425 -20.38 -18.46 -24.72
CA TYR A 425 -20.18 -18.78 -26.14
C TYR A 425 -18.77 -18.37 -26.56
N ILE A 426 -18.12 -19.23 -27.33
CA ILE A 426 -16.75 -19.03 -27.82
C ILE A 426 -16.79 -18.88 -29.34
N LEU A 427 -16.44 -17.70 -29.84
CA LEU A 427 -16.49 -17.39 -31.27
C LEU A 427 -15.09 -17.01 -31.78
N GLN A 428 -14.62 -17.68 -32.82
CA GLN A 428 -13.30 -17.37 -33.39
C GLN A 428 -13.31 -16.00 -34.09
N ASP A 429 -12.34 -15.14 -33.77
CA ASP A 429 -12.08 -13.92 -34.52
C ASP A 429 -11.23 -14.26 -35.76
N THR A 430 -11.90 -14.57 -36.86
CA THR A 430 -11.26 -14.95 -38.12
C THR A 430 -10.48 -13.80 -38.79
N GLN A 431 -10.70 -12.55 -38.36
CA GLN A 431 -10.05 -11.38 -38.95
C GLN A 431 -8.76 -11.02 -38.21
N ASN A 432 -8.78 -11.02 -36.87
CA ASN A 432 -7.65 -10.57 -36.06
C ASN A 432 -7.05 -11.68 -35.17
N GLY A 433 -7.46 -12.94 -35.35
CA GLY A 433 -7.04 -14.08 -34.55
C GLY A 433 -7.60 -14.05 -33.13
N GLY A 434 -7.51 -15.17 -32.40
CA GLY A 434 -8.08 -15.30 -31.05
C GLY A 434 -9.58 -15.64 -31.06
N TRP A 435 -10.21 -15.52 -29.89
CA TRP A 435 -11.59 -15.93 -29.64
C TRP A 435 -12.33 -14.91 -28.78
N TRP A 436 -13.57 -14.60 -29.13
CA TRP A 436 -14.49 -13.80 -28.33
C TRP A 436 -15.17 -14.67 -27.28
N ILE A 437 -15.33 -14.10 -26.07
CA ILE A 437 -16.14 -14.67 -24.99
C ILE A 437 -17.44 -13.87 -24.95
N ASN A 438 -18.54 -14.51 -25.31
CA ASN A 438 -19.85 -13.86 -25.48
C ASN A 438 -20.94 -14.49 -24.59
N ALA A 439 -21.97 -13.67 -24.31
CA ALA A 439 -23.22 -14.11 -23.70
C ALA A 439 -24.22 -14.65 -24.74
N THR A 440 -24.04 -14.31 -26.03
CA THR A 440 -24.88 -14.84 -27.11
C THR A 440 -24.07 -15.53 -28.22
N ALA A 441 -24.72 -16.47 -28.92
CA ALA A 441 -24.15 -17.15 -30.09
C ALA A 441 -24.08 -16.25 -31.33
N ALA A 442 -24.76 -15.10 -31.34
CA ALA A 442 -24.97 -14.31 -32.55
C ALA A 442 -23.79 -13.37 -32.82
N VAL A 443 -23.14 -13.56 -33.97
CA VAL A 443 -22.39 -12.47 -34.63
C VAL A 443 -23.43 -11.58 -35.32
N PRO A 444 -23.48 -10.26 -35.10
CA PRO A 444 -24.38 -9.39 -35.85
C PRO A 444 -24.18 -9.66 -37.33
N GLU A 445 -25.23 -10.13 -38.01
CA GLU A 445 -25.07 -10.46 -39.42
C GLU A 445 -24.77 -9.17 -40.21
N PRO A 446 -23.91 -9.22 -41.23
CA PRO A 446 -23.66 -8.06 -42.09
C PRO A 446 -24.94 -7.43 -42.66
N SER A 447 -25.99 -8.23 -42.85
CA SER A 447 -27.33 -7.84 -43.25
C SER A 447 -28.01 -6.92 -42.22
N ASP A 448 -27.90 -7.22 -40.92
CA ASP A 448 -28.47 -6.42 -39.83
C ASP A 448 -27.74 -5.08 -39.68
N CYS A 449 -26.40 -5.09 -39.77
CA CYS A 449 -25.61 -3.86 -39.81
C CYS A 449 -25.94 -3.02 -41.05
N ALA A 450 -26.04 -3.65 -42.22
CA ALA A 450 -26.41 -2.97 -43.47
C ALA A 450 -27.83 -2.39 -43.43
N ALA A 451 -28.78 -3.05 -42.77
CA ALA A 451 -30.12 -2.54 -42.57
C ALA A 451 -30.13 -1.25 -41.73
N VAL A 452 -29.35 -1.21 -40.64
CA VAL A 452 -29.19 0.00 -39.81
C VAL A 452 -28.56 1.14 -40.61
N PHE A 453 -27.47 0.90 -41.34
CA PHE A 453 -26.86 1.91 -42.21
C PHE A 453 -27.80 2.35 -43.35
N GLY A 454 -28.59 1.43 -43.91
CA GLY A 454 -29.61 1.74 -44.90
C GLY A 454 -30.70 2.68 -44.38
N VAL A 455 -31.16 2.48 -43.14
CA VAL A 455 -32.13 3.37 -42.48
C VAL A 455 -31.53 4.76 -42.24
N PHE A 456 -30.28 4.86 -41.78
CA PHE A 456 -29.61 6.15 -41.62
C PHE A 456 -29.39 6.87 -42.96
N ALA A 457 -29.03 6.14 -44.02
CA ALA A 457 -28.89 6.70 -45.36
C ALA A 457 -30.24 7.25 -45.90
N LEU A 458 -31.34 6.53 -45.67
CA LEU A 458 -32.68 6.98 -46.02
C LEU A 458 -33.12 8.22 -45.22
N ALA A 459 -32.82 8.26 -43.91
CA ALA A 459 -33.10 9.41 -43.06
C ALA A 459 -32.32 10.65 -43.50
N LEU A 460 -31.03 10.49 -43.83
CA LEU A 460 -30.19 11.56 -44.37
C LEU A 460 -30.70 12.05 -45.74
N ALA A 461 -31.06 11.14 -46.64
CA ALA A 461 -31.63 11.50 -47.95
C ALA A 461 -32.96 12.25 -47.82
N ALA A 462 -33.84 11.85 -46.89
CA ALA A 462 -35.09 12.54 -46.60
C ALA A 462 -34.85 13.95 -46.00
N ALA A 463 -33.87 14.09 -45.11
CA ALA A 463 -33.49 15.38 -44.53
C ALA A 463 -32.92 16.34 -45.58
N LEU A 464 -32.04 15.86 -46.46
CA LEU A 464 -31.49 16.66 -47.58
C LEU A 464 -32.59 17.08 -48.57
N LYS A 465 -33.56 16.20 -48.86
CA LYS A 465 -34.71 16.51 -49.72
C LYS A 465 -35.66 17.55 -49.12
N ARG A 466 -35.75 17.64 -47.79
CA ARG A 466 -36.49 18.71 -47.07
C ARG A 466 -35.74 20.04 -47.04
N LYS A 467 -34.40 20.03 -47.06
CA LYS A 467 -33.57 21.25 -47.10
C LYS A 467 -33.50 21.91 -48.48
N ASN A 468 -33.72 21.13 -49.55
CA ASN A 468 -33.66 21.58 -50.94
C ASN A 468 -35.06 21.78 -51.58
N LYS A 469 -36.10 21.92 -50.76
CA LYS A 469 -37.42 22.47 -51.11
C LYS A 469 -37.61 23.76 -50.36
#